data_AF-A0A2G9YJJ5-F1
#
_entry.id   AF-A0A2G9YJJ5-F1
#
_cell.length_a   1.000
_cell.length_b   1.000
_cell.length_c   1.000
_cell.angle_alpha   90.00
_cell.angle_beta   90.00
_cell.angle_gamma   90.00
#
_symmetry.space_group_name_H-M   'P 1'
#
loop_
_entity.id
_entity.type
_entity.pdbx_description
1 polymer ?
#
loop_
_entity_poly.entity_id
_entity_poly.type
_entity_poly.pdbx_seq_one_letter_code
_entity_poly.pdbx_strand_id
1 'polypeptide(L)'
;MRDRISLKEAIKFHGHLGPYLVLGIRAGELALKKLKCKKYFGLEVEIYGVEEKPKSCLIDGLQLSTGATFGKGNICKIKAKNIKIIARNLKNNKEVTISFRPSLIKDLSSLKNHRDSEAFAQKLLRINTKDLFQVKTKSVVT
;
A
#
# COMPACT_ATOMS: atom_id res chain seq x y z
N MET A 1 19.82 9.24 4.24
CA MET A 1 18.84 8.62 5.14
C MET A 1 17.81 7.85 4.33
N ARG A 2 17.36 6.67 4.79
CA ARG A 2 16.10 6.08 4.30
C ARG A 2 15.02 6.57 5.26
N ASP A 3 14.30 7.61 4.87
CA ASP A 3 13.21 8.16 5.67
C ASP A 3 12.04 7.17 5.68
N ARG A 4 12.04 6.24 6.64
CA ARG A 4 10.91 5.34 6.88
C ARG A 4 9.91 6.05 7.78
N ILE A 5 8.63 5.92 7.45
CA ILE A 5 7.55 6.45 8.28
C ILE A 5 7.51 5.62 9.57
N SER A 6 7.47 6.29 10.73
CA SER A 6 7.27 5.57 11.99
C SER A 6 5.80 5.16 12.14
N LEU A 7 5.57 4.09 12.91
CA LEU A 7 4.20 3.64 13.20
C LEU A 7 3.41 4.73 13.95
N LYS A 8 4.07 5.48 14.83
CA LYS A 8 3.48 6.58 15.59
C LYS A 8 2.97 7.69 14.65
N GLU A 9 3.76 8.07 13.66
CA GLU A 9 3.34 9.08 12.67
C GLU A 9 2.18 8.58 11.81
N ALA A 10 2.22 7.30 11.40
CA ALA A 10 1.14 6.70 10.63
C ALA A 10 -0.18 6.68 11.41
N ILE A 11 -0.13 6.29 12.69
CA ILE A 11 -1.29 6.32 13.59
C ILE A 11 -1.77 7.76 13.81
N LYS A 12 -0.85 8.72 14.02
CA LYS A 12 -1.21 10.13 14.20
C LYS A 12 -1.92 10.70 12.97
N PHE A 13 -1.48 10.33 11.77
CA PHE A 13 -2.11 10.76 10.52
C PHE A 13 -3.48 10.11 10.31
N HIS A 14 -3.56 8.79 10.51
CA HIS A 14 -4.76 8.01 10.18
C HIS A 14 -5.84 8.00 11.29
N GLY A 15 -5.42 8.18 12.55
CA GLY A 15 -6.25 8.15 13.75
C GLY A 15 -6.22 6.84 14.54
N HIS A 16 -5.81 5.71 13.94
CA HIS A 16 -5.67 4.43 14.64
C HIS A 16 -4.75 3.45 13.87
N LEU A 17 -4.44 2.31 14.49
CA LEU A 17 -3.73 1.21 13.84
C LEU A 17 -4.72 0.22 13.20
N GLY A 18 -4.75 0.16 11.87
CA GLY A 18 -5.60 -0.76 11.12
C GLY A 18 -4.81 -1.63 10.13
N PRO A 19 -5.34 -2.80 9.75
CA PRO A 19 -4.62 -3.73 8.87
C PRO A 19 -4.39 -3.12 7.48
N TYR A 20 -5.38 -2.40 6.94
CA TYR A 20 -5.24 -1.74 5.63
C TYR A 20 -4.24 -0.57 5.66
N LEU A 21 -4.13 0.19 6.77
CA LEU A 21 -3.09 1.20 6.94
C LEU A 21 -1.69 0.57 6.83
N VAL A 22 -1.46 -0.50 7.60
CA VAL A 22 -0.19 -1.23 7.61
C VAL A 22 0.12 -1.82 6.23
N LEU A 23 -0.86 -2.46 5.59
CA LEU A 23 -0.70 -3.00 4.24
C LEU A 23 -0.35 -1.92 3.22
N GLY A 24 -0.91 -0.72 3.35
CA GLY A 24 -0.64 0.41 2.46
C GLY A 24 0.80 0.88 2.59
N ILE A 25 1.28 1.02 3.84
CA ILE A 25 2.68 1.38 4.12
C ILE A 25 3.62 0.35 3.50
N ARG A 26 3.35 -0.92 3.77
CA ARG A 26 4.20 -2.02 3.29
C ARG A 26 4.18 -2.17 1.77
N ALA A 27 3.03 -2.00 1.13
CA ALA A 27 2.91 -2.04 -0.31
C ALA A 27 3.66 -0.88 -0.98
N GLY A 28 3.57 0.33 -0.42
CA GLY A 28 4.30 1.48 -0.95
C GLY A 28 5.82 1.37 -0.78
N GLU A 29 6.30 0.89 0.36
CA GLU A 29 7.72 0.60 0.56
C GLU A 29 8.23 -0.48 -0.42
N LEU A 30 7.43 -1.52 -0.65
CA LEU A 30 7.73 -2.56 -1.63
C LEU A 30 7.79 -1.99 -3.05
N ALA A 31 6.84 -1.11 -3.41
CA ALA A 31 6.79 -0.47 -4.72
C ALA A 31 8.06 0.36 -4.97
N LEU A 32 8.43 1.24 -4.04
CA LEU A 32 9.66 2.04 -4.12
C LEU A 32 10.90 1.16 -4.26
N LYS A 33 10.99 0.08 -3.49
CA LYS A 33 12.11 -0.87 -3.55
C LYS A 33 12.20 -1.53 -4.93
N LYS A 34 11.07 -2.01 -5.49
CA LYS A 34 11.04 -2.69 -6.79
C LYS A 34 11.33 -1.75 -7.95
N LEU A 35 10.87 -0.51 -7.86
CA LEU A 35 11.06 0.52 -8.88
C LEU A 35 12.40 1.27 -8.79
N LYS A 36 13.19 1.01 -7.73
CA LYS A 36 14.38 1.78 -7.37
C LYS A 36 14.09 3.29 -7.35
N CYS A 37 12.92 3.67 -6.84
CA CYS A 37 12.45 5.05 -6.78
C CYS A 37 12.71 5.67 -5.40
N LYS A 38 12.96 6.97 -5.35
CA LYS A 38 12.98 7.75 -4.10
C LYS A 38 11.54 8.11 -3.71
N LYS A 39 11.31 8.38 -2.43
CA LYS A 39 10.01 8.89 -1.95
C LYS A 39 9.68 10.25 -2.56
N TYR A 40 8.39 10.61 -2.52
CA TYR A 40 7.80 11.93 -2.75
C TYR A 40 7.71 12.43 -4.20
N PHE A 41 8.56 11.99 -5.12
CA PHE A 41 8.63 12.54 -6.48
C PHE A 41 8.87 11.47 -7.55
N GLY A 42 8.36 11.72 -8.77
CA GLY A 42 8.58 10.86 -9.93
C GLY A 42 7.88 9.49 -9.84
N LEU A 43 6.81 9.41 -9.06
CA LEU A 43 6.01 8.22 -8.87
C LEU A 43 4.53 8.56 -9.08
N GLU A 44 3.84 7.72 -9.83
CA GLU A 44 2.38 7.66 -9.89
C GLU A 44 1.89 6.37 -9.24
N VAL A 45 0.76 6.45 -8.55
CA VAL A 45 0.13 5.30 -7.89
C VAL A 45 -1.35 5.23 -8.24
N GLU A 46 -1.75 4.12 -8.85
CA GLU A 46 -3.16 3.77 -9.04
C GLU A 46 -3.54 2.68 -8.05
N ILE A 47 -4.67 2.84 -7.37
CA ILE A 47 -5.19 1.86 -6.43
C ILE A 47 -6.62 1.47 -6.79
N TYR A 48 -6.84 0.18 -6.96
CA TYR A 48 -8.08 -0.41 -7.44
C TYR A 48 -8.81 -1.11 -6.29
N GLY A 49 -10.14 -1.13 -6.31
CA GLY A 49 -10.96 -2.00 -5.44
C GLY A 49 -10.98 -1.61 -3.96
N VAL A 50 -10.87 -0.31 -3.68
CA VAL A 50 -10.80 0.28 -2.33
C VAL A 50 -11.84 1.39 -2.12
N GLU A 51 -13.04 1.19 -2.63
CA GLU A 51 -14.10 2.20 -2.71
C GLU A 51 -14.53 2.69 -1.33
N GLU A 52 -14.55 1.79 -0.35
CA GLU A 52 -15.12 2.00 0.98
C GLU A 52 -14.20 1.55 2.11
N LYS A 53 -14.50 2.02 3.32
CA LYS A 53 -13.84 1.54 4.54
C LYS A 53 -14.19 0.05 4.78
N PRO A 54 -13.28 -0.75 5.34
CA PRO A 54 -11.93 -0.37 5.78
C PRO A 54 -10.87 -0.40 4.66
N LYS A 55 -11.22 -0.84 3.44
CA LYS A 55 -10.24 -0.99 2.34
C LYS A 55 -9.60 0.33 1.91
N SER A 56 -10.35 1.42 1.92
CA SER A 56 -9.87 2.76 1.57
C SER A 56 -8.75 3.27 2.48
N CYS A 57 -8.60 2.77 3.71
CA CYS A 57 -7.47 3.08 4.59
C CYS A 57 -6.10 2.68 4.01
N LEU A 58 -6.10 1.79 3.00
CA LEU A 58 -4.90 1.41 2.24
C LEU A 58 -4.26 2.62 1.55
N ILE A 59 -5.07 3.61 1.16
CA ILE A 59 -4.63 4.81 0.48
C ILE A 59 -3.74 5.65 1.40
N ASP A 60 -4.11 5.84 2.66
CA ASP A 60 -3.32 6.61 3.63
C ASP A 60 -1.94 5.99 3.84
N GLY A 61 -1.87 4.67 3.97
CA GLY A 61 -0.60 3.97 4.08
C GLY A 61 0.28 4.15 2.83
N LEU A 62 -0.32 4.14 1.63
CA LEU A 62 0.40 4.41 0.38
C LEU A 62 0.90 5.86 0.33
N GLN A 63 0.08 6.84 0.74
CA GLN A 63 0.48 8.24 0.78
C GLN A 63 1.69 8.46 1.70
N LEU A 64 1.65 7.90 2.91
CA LEU A 64 2.72 8.01 3.90
C LEU A 64 4.02 7.30 3.48
N SER A 65 3.91 6.14 2.83
CA SER A 65 5.06 5.34 2.43
C SER A 65 5.69 5.80 1.12
N THR A 66 4.89 6.23 0.14
CA THR A 66 5.39 6.62 -1.19
C THR A 66 5.61 8.12 -1.32
N GLY A 67 4.82 8.93 -0.62
CA GLY A 67 4.76 10.37 -0.82
C GLY A 67 3.98 10.79 -2.08
N ALA A 68 3.31 9.85 -2.76
CA ALA A 68 2.30 10.14 -3.76
C ALA A 68 0.97 10.43 -3.04
N THR A 69 0.40 11.61 -3.26
CA THR A 69 -0.74 12.10 -2.47
C THR A 69 -1.82 12.68 -3.36
N PHE A 70 -3.06 12.74 -2.86
CA PHE A 70 -4.17 13.33 -3.60
C PHE A 70 -3.89 14.80 -3.94
N GLY A 71 -3.32 15.56 -2.99
CA GLY A 71 -2.97 16.97 -3.20
C GLY A 71 -1.89 17.18 -4.26
N LYS A 72 -0.97 16.22 -4.44
CA LYS A 72 0.02 16.23 -5.53
C LYS A 72 -0.54 15.73 -6.87
N GLY A 73 -1.75 15.17 -6.88
CA GLY A 73 -2.39 14.62 -8.07
C GLY A 73 -1.77 13.32 -8.59
N ASN A 74 -0.84 12.70 -7.86
CA ASN A 74 -0.10 11.52 -8.33
C ASN A 74 -0.49 10.20 -7.63
N ILE A 75 -1.63 10.19 -6.92
CA ILE A 75 -2.33 8.97 -6.51
C ILE A 75 -3.80 9.07 -6.92
N CYS A 76 -4.38 7.99 -7.45
CA CYS A 76 -5.79 7.94 -7.80
C CYS A 76 -6.42 6.59 -7.40
N LYS A 77 -7.70 6.62 -7.01
CA LYS A 77 -8.48 5.42 -6.72
C LYS A 77 -9.38 5.08 -7.91
N ILE A 78 -9.44 3.80 -8.28
CA ILE A 78 -10.17 3.29 -9.44
C ILE A 78 -11.12 2.19 -8.99
N LYS A 79 -12.37 2.23 -9.47
CA LYS A 79 -13.37 1.22 -9.15
C LYS A 79 -12.97 -0.15 -9.69
N ALA A 80 -12.94 -1.17 -8.84
CA ALA A 80 -12.71 -2.55 -9.27
C ALA A 80 -13.24 -3.57 -8.26
N LYS A 81 -13.39 -4.82 -8.71
CA LYS A 81 -13.78 -5.92 -7.81
C LYS A 81 -12.68 -6.31 -6.81
N ASN A 82 -11.43 -6.24 -7.24
CA ASN A 82 -10.27 -6.77 -6.50
C ASN A 82 -9.25 -5.68 -6.19
N ILE A 83 -8.64 -5.77 -5.00
CA ILE A 83 -7.57 -4.87 -4.61
C ILE A 83 -6.33 -5.11 -5.47
N LYS A 84 -5.84 -4.04 -6.10
CA LYS A 84 -4.63 -4.02 -6.90
C LYS A 84 -3.99 -2.64 -6.79
N ILE A 85 -2.68 -2.59 -6.62
CA ILE A 85 -1.92 -1.34 -6.61
C ILE A 85 -0.98 -1.38 -7.80
N ILE A 86 -0.99 -0.35 -8.62
CA ILE A 86 -0.02 -0.16 -9.70
C ILE A 86 0.78 1.09 -9.34
N ALA A 87 2.10 0.95 -9.31
CA ALA A 87 3.00 2.08 -9.13
C ALA A 87 3.94 2.18 -10.32
N ARG A 88 4.11 3.39 -10.85
CA ARG A 88 4.94 3.68 -12.01
C ARG A 88 6.01 4.70 -11.65
N ASN A 89 7.26 4.38 -11.97
CA ASN A 89 8.36 5.32 -11.86
C ASN A 89 8.51 6.06 -13.20
N LEU A 90 8.22 7.36 -13.16
CA LEU A 90 8.19 8.22 -14.34
C LEU A 90 9.57 8.52 -14.93
N LYS A 91 10.65 8.25 -14.18
CA LYS A 91 12.02 8.50 -14.65
C LYS A 91 12.60 7.35 -15.47
N ASN A 92 12.13 6.13 -15.24
CA ASN A 92 12.67 4.94 -15.90
C ASN A 92 11.60 4.08 -16.57
N ASN A 93 10.37 4.57 -16.63
CA ASN A 93 9.20 3.91 -17.21
C ASN A 93 9.00 2.47 -16.71
N LYS A 94 9.37 2.19 -15.45
CA LYS A 94 9.10 0.89 -14.83
C LYS A 94 7.80 0.93 -14.07
N GLU A 95 7.10 -0.19 -14.13
CA GLU A 95 5.84 -0.39 -13.41
C GLU A 95 5.93 -1.63 -12.53
N VAL A 96 5.30 -1.54 -11.36
CA VAL A 96 5.08 -2.67 -10.45
C VAL A 96 3.60 -2.78 -10.13
N THR A 97 3.05 -3.97 -10.30
CA THR A 97 1.71 -4.33 -9.86
C THR A 97 1.84 -5.17 -8.58
N ILE A 98 1.10 -4.77 -7.55
CA ILE A 98 1.03 -5.43 -6.25
C ILE A 98 -0.43 -5.84 -5.99
N SER A 99 -0.65 -7.12 -5.70
CA SER A 99 -1.95 -7.67 -5.29
C SER A 99 -1.79 -8.48 -4.00
N PHE A 100 -2.90 -8.67 -3.27
CA PHE A 100 -2.88 -9.46 -2.03
C PHE A 100 -2.90 -10.95 -2.36
N ARG A 101 -2.14 -11.74 -1.59
CA ARG A 101 -2.24 -13.20 -1.67
C ARG A 101 -3.60 -13.69 -1.15
N PRO A 102 -4.11 -14.83 -1.64
CA PRO A 102 -5.37 -15.40 -1.17
C PRO A 102 -5.42 -15.64 0.34
N SER A 103 -4.30 -16.06 0.95
CA SER A 103 -4.18 -16.23 2.41
C SER A 103 -4.45 -14.93 3.16
N LEU A 104 -3.86 -13.81 2.72
CA LEU A 104 -4.10 -12.50 3.31
C LEU A 104 -5.56 -12.07 3.17
N ILE A 105 -6.18 -12.32 2.01
CA ILE A 105 -7.61 -12.00 1.79
C ILE A 105 -8.49 -12.80 2.76
N LYS A 106 -8.20 -14.10 2.95
CA LYS A 106 -8.89 -14.96 3.91
C LYS A 106 -8.74 -14.45 5.34
N ASP A 107 -7.51 -14.14 5.76
CA ASP A 107 -7.25 -13.60 7.10
C ASP A 107 -8.01 -12.29 7.33
N LEU A 108 -7.97 -11.35 6.38
CA LEU A 108 -8.70 -10.08 6.45
C LEU A 108 -10.22 -10.28 6.55
N SER A 109 -10.77 -11.26 5.83
CA SER A 109 -12.21 -11.57 5.86
C SER A 109 -12.68 -12.20 7.17
N SER A 110 -11.76 -12.74 7.97
CA SER A 110 -12.06 -13.40 9.25
C SER A 110 -12.10 -12.46 10.45
N LEU A 111 -11.67 -11.21 10.28
CA LEU A 111 -11.61 -10.19 11.35
C LEU A 111 -13.03 -9.70 11.68
N LYS A 112 -13.43 -9.77 12.95
CA LYS A 112 -14.82 -9.49 13.35
C LYS A 112 -15.00 -8.13 14.05
N ASN A 113 -13.96 -7.66 14.72
CA ASN A 113 -14.05 -6.45 15.54
C ASN A 113 -12.75 -5.62 15.48
N HIS A 114 -12.79 -4.47 16.15
CA HIS A 114 -11.65 -3.54 16.18
C HIS A 114 -10.40 -4.15 16.82
N ARG A 115 -10.57 -4.92 17.92
CA ARG A 115 -9.46 -5.56 18.64
C ARG A 115 -8.75 -6.60 17.77
N ASP A 116 -9.52 -7.45 17.07
CA ASP A 116 -8.97 -8.43 16.12
C ASP A 116 -8.21 -7.71 14.99
N SER A 117 -8.76 -6.60 14.50
CA SER A 117 -8.17 -5.79 13.43
C SER A 117 -6.84 -5.19 13.84
N GLU A 118 -6.77 -4.62 15.04
CA GLU A 118 -5.55 -4.03 15.59
C GLU A 118 -4.48 -5.11 15.88
N ALA A 119 -4.88 -6.23 16.48
CA ALA A 119 -3.97 -7.36 16.72
C ALA A 119 -3.40 -7.92 15.41
N PHE A 120 -4.23 -8.05 14.37
CA PHE A 120 -3.77 -8.46 13.06
C PHE A 120 -2.87 -7.42 12.40
N ALA A 121 -3.17 -6.12 12.55
CA ALA A 121 -2.29 -5.05 12.08
C ALA A 121 -0.89 -5.11 12.71
N GLN A 122 -0.79 -5.41 14.00
CA GLN A 122 0.50 -5.62 14.67
C GLN A 122 1.24 -6.86 14.12
N LYS A 123 0.53 -7.98 13.90
CA LYS A 123 1.09 -9.19 13.27
C LYS A 123 1.63 -8.89 11.87
N LEU A 124 0.90 -8.10 11.09
CA LEU A 124 1.29 -7.68 9.75
C LEU A 124 2.61 -6.90 9.71
N LEU A 125 3.10 -6.32 10.81
CA LEU A 125 4.42 -5.66 10.81
C LEU A 125 5.58 -6.67 10.73
N ARG A 126 5.34 -7.93 11.11
CA ARG A 126 6.38 -8.96 11.25
C ARG A 126 6.38 -9.99 10.11
N ILE A 127 5.25 -10.17 9.42
CA ILE A 127 5.14 -11.14 8.32
C ILE A 127 6.07 -10.75 7.17
N ASN A 128 6.68 -11.72 6.46
CA ASN A 128 7.51 -11.38 5.30
C ASN A 128 6.65 -10.82 4.16
N THR A 129 7.15 -9.79 3.47
CA THR A 129 6.45 -9.12 2.37
C THR A 129 6.04 -10.11 1.25
N LYS A 130 6.84 -11.15 1.01
CA LYS A 130 6.56 -12.19 -0.01
C LYS A 130 5.33 -13.04 0.30
N ASP A 131 4.95 -13.14 1.58
CA ASP A 131 3.83 -13.94 2.07
C ASP A 131 2.52 -13.11 2.08
N LEU A 132 2.63 -11.79 1.99
CA LEU A 132 1.47 -10.89 1.90
C LEU A 132 1.08 -10.59 0.46
N PHE A 133 2.08 -10.37 -0.41
CA PHE A 133 1.86 -9.79 -1.72
C PHE A 133 2.31 -10.72 -2.86
N GLN A 134 1.55 -10.69 -3.95
CA GLN A 134 2.00 -11.09 -5.26
C GLN A 134 2.49 -9.83 -6.01
N VAL A 135 3.64 -9.93 -6.67
CA VAL A 135 4.29 -8.79 -7.32
C VAL A 135 4.61 -9.15 -8.77
N LYS A 136 4.22 -8.28 -9.69
CA LYS A 136 4.61 -8.33 -11.12
C LYS A 136 5.32 -7.04 -11.48
N THR A 137 6.40 -7.12 -12.26
CA THR A 137 7.15 -5.97 -12.74
C THR A 137 7.26 -6.01 -14.25
N LYS A 138 7.14 -4.86 -14.91
CA LYS A 138 7.38 -4.73 -16.36
C LYS A 138 8.00 -3.37 -16.68
N SER A 139 8.71 -3.32 -17.80
CA SER A 139 9.03 -2.05 -18.46
C SER A 139 7.79 -1.59 -19.22
N VAL A 140 7.41 -0.33 -19.08
CA VAL A 140 6.39 0.30 -19.90
C VAL A 140 7.11 0.76 -21.17
N VAL A 141 6.86 0.05 -22.28
CA VAL A 141 7.24 0.53 -23.60
C VAL A 141 6.25 1.65 -23.92
N THR A 142 6.77 2.86 -24.05
CA THR A 142 6.05 4.03 -24.60
C THR A 142 5.71 3.81 -26.05
#